data_AF-A0A9Q0WKC9-F1
#
_entry.id   AF-A0A9Q0WKC9-F1
#
_cell.length_a   1.000
_cell.length_b   1.000
_cell.length_c   1.000
_cell.angle_alpha   90.00
_cell.angle_beta   90.00
_cell.angle_gamma   90.00
#
_symmetry.space_group_name_H-M   'P 1'
#
loop_
_entity.id
_entity.type
_entity.pdbx_description
1 polymer ?
#
loop_
_entity_poly.entity_id
_entity_poly.type
_entity_poly.pdbx_seq_one_letter_code
_entity_poly.pdbx_strand_id
1 'polypeptide(L)'
;MAEVYGEGTATLEVNGGGSATTSTPLTVSGSFKEGPKSSSRRRTSVRPSFDADNEFMTLLHGSDPVKVELNRLENEVRDKDRELGEAQAEIKALRFSERLREKAVEELVRNADPDSCFSNIIFSIQVPYVPSSWLTDELSKVDEKLKLMESLLESKNLEIKKINDEKKASMAAQFAAEATLRRVHAAQKDDDMPPIEAILAPLEAELKLARQEIAKLQDDNKALDRLTKSKEAALIEAERTVQVALAKASMVDDLQNKNQELMKQIEICQEENKILDKMHRQKVAEVEKLTQTVRELEEAVLAGGAAANAVRDYQRKVQEMNVMLNAILLGLANRVATVVANEWKDANDKVMPVKQWLEERRFLQMLAKKVETLTKAMEVEAKKMRREVAVMEKEVAAMRVEKDHENRAKRFSNSKGPVSAAQMLPGRYLL
;
A
#
# COMPACT_ATOMS: atom_id res chain seq x y z
N MET A 1 16.78 16.01 77.45
CA MET A 1 16.71 15.01 78.52
C MET A 1 16.02 13.79 77.92
N ALA A 2 16.80 12.70 77.81
CA ALA A 2 16.50 11.30 77.53
C ALA A 2 15.21 10.85 76.79
N GLU A 3 15.46 10.17 75.66
CA GLU A 3 14.88 8.92 75.12
C GLU A 3 13.68 8.27 75.84
N VAL A 4 12.81 7.63 75.04
CA VAL A 4 12.66 6.16 75.00
C VAL A 4 11.69 5.75 73.88
N TYR A 5 12.18 4.86 73.01
CA TYR A 5 11.42 4.12 71.99
C TYR A 5 10.58 3.02 72.64
N GLY A 6 9.36 2.81 72.14
CA GLY A 6 8.51 1.68 72.47
C GLY A 6 7.80 1.16 71.23
N GLU A 7 8.34 0.07 70.66
CA GLU A 7 7.71 -0.74 69.63
C GLU A 7 6.74 -1.73 70.30
N GLY A 8 5.54 -1.87 69.75
CA GLY A 8 4.54 -2.82 70.22
C GLY A 8 3.64 -3.25 69.07
N THR A 9 3.95 -4.40 68.49
CA THR A 9 3.17 -5.12 67.49
C THR A 9 2.17 -6.07 68.19
N ALA A 10 0.89 -5.98 67.85
CA ALA A 10 -0.07 -7.08 67.98
C ALA A 10 -1.28 -6.87 67.06
N THR A 11 -1.74 -7.99 66.52
CA THR A 11 -2.62 -8.23 65.38
C THR A 11 -4.10 -8.46 65.76
N LEU A 12 -4.99 -8.25 64.76
CA LEU A 12 -6.35 -8.82 64.57
C LEU A 12 -7.47 -8.25 65.49
N GLU A 13 -8.71 -7.98 65.08
CA GLU A 13 -9.61 -8.65 64.12
C GLU A 13 -10.61 -7.66 63.45
N VAL A 14 -11.18 -8.16 62.35
CA VAL A 14 -12.18 -7.55 61.46
C VAL A 14 -13.61 -7.86 61.94
N ASN A 15 -14.48 -6.84 61.99
CA ASN A 15 -15.92 -6.87 61.64
C ASN A 15 -16.49 -5.46 61.87
N GLY A 16 -17.32 -4.82 61.06
CA GLY A 16 -18.22 -5.27 60.00
C GLY A 16 -19.52 -4.47 60.13
N GLY A 17 -19.88 -3.69 59.11
CA GLY A 17 -21.14 -2.92 59.03
C GLY A 17 -20.87 -1.47 58.61
N GLY A 18 -21.48 -0.89 57.58
CA GLY A 18 -22.72 -1.22 56.88
C GLY A 18 -23.53 0.06 56.71
N SER A 19 -23.84 0.40 55.46
CA SER A 19 -24.88 1.35 55.01
C SER A 19 -24.53 2.84 54.81
N ALA A 20 -24.21 3.15 53.56
CA ALA A 20 -24.95 4.05 52.66
C ALA A 20 -25.88 5.13 53.25
N THR A 21 -25.55 6.37 52.87
CA THR A 21 -26.41 7.42 52.27
C THR A 21 -27.93 7.17 52.20
N THR A 22 -28.73 8.16 52.63
CA THR A 22 -29.70 8.86 51.76
C THR A 22 -30.36 10.03 52.50
N SER A 23 -30.36 11.17 51.83
CA SER A 23 -31.05 12.40 52.17
C SER A 23 -32.45 12.43 51.54
N THR A 24 -33.25 13.41 51.99
CA THR A 24 -34.49 13.99 51.40
C THR A 24 -35.85 13.46 51.92
N PRO A 25 -36.99 14.20 51.76
CA PRO A 25 -37.23 15.54 52.31
C PRO A 25 -38.69 15.78 52.83
N LEU A 26 -38.87 16.88 53.56
CA LEU A 26 -39.97 17.86 53.55
C LEU A 26 -41.49 17.50 53.59
N THR A 27 -42.20 18.42 54.27
CA THR A 27 -43.60 18.90 54.08
C THR A 27 -44.75 18.15 54.78
N VAL A 28 -45.52 18.86 55.63
CA VAL A 28 -46.80 19.56 55.32
C VAL A 28 -47.54 19.92 56.63
N SER A 29 -48.12 21.12 56.60
CA SER A 29 -49.02 21.81 57.52
C SER A 29 -50.26 21.05 58.07
N GLY A 30 -50.78 21.55 59.20
CA GLY A 30 -52.16 21.37 59.68
C GLY A 30 -52.32 21.96 61.09
N SER A 31 -52.72 23.22 61.25
CA SER A 31 -54.11 23.68 61.46
C SER A 31 -54.85 22.96 62.60
N PHE A 32 -55.05 23.63 63.74
CA PHE A 32 -56.27 23.48 64.55
C PHE A 32 -56.51 24.67 65.51
N LYS A 33 -57.78 24.88 65.81
CA LYS A 33 -58.48 26.08 66.30
C LYS A 33 -58.75 26.06 67.82
N GLU A 34 -58.82 27.27 68.39
CA GLU A 34 -59.76 27.79 69.41
C GLU A 34 -59.91 27.13 70.81
N GLY A 35 -59.76 27.95 71.87
CA GLY A 35 -60.62 27.87 73.06
C GLY A 35 -60.02 28.45 74.36
N PRO A 36 -60.78 29.21 75.21
CA PRO A 36 -60.24 30.33 76.00
C PRO A 36 -60.27 30.12 77.53
N LYS A 37 -59.61 30.99 78.33
CA LYS A 37 -60.05 31.40 79.70
C LYS A 37 -59.24 32.58 80.32
N SER A 38 -59.95 33.71 80.37
CA SER A 38 -60.05 34.85 81.32
C SER A 38 -59.08 35.10 82.51
N SER A 39 -58.85 36.43 82.69
CA SER A 39 -58.64 37.22 83.92
C SER A 39 -57.18 37.37 84.40
N SER A 40 -56.58 38.57 84.51
CA SER A 40 -57.03 39.69 85.34
C SER A 40 -56.32 41.00 84.96
N ARG A 41 -57.05 42.13 85.05
CA ARG A 41 -56.58 43.50 84.83
C ARG A 41 -55.68 43.98 85.97
N ARG A 42 -54.51 44.55 85.63
CA ARG A 42 -54.01 45.81 86.22
C ARG A 42 -53.27 46.63 85.17
N ARG A 43 -53.75 47.86 84.91
CA ARG A 43 -53.06 48.92 84.15
C ARG A 43 -52.10 49.64 85.10
N THR A 44 -50.84 49.84 84.70
CA THR A 44 -50.00 50.97 85.14
C THR A 44 -48.88 51.25 84.13
N SER A 45 -49.05 52.38 83.43
CA SER A 45 -48.07 53.39 82.94
C SER A 45 -46.57 53.06 82.73
N VAL A 46 -46.17 53.07 81.44
CA VAL A 46 -45.02 53.75 80.78
C VAL A 46 -43.65 53.80 81.49
N ARG A 47 -42.70 53.00 80.95
CA ARG A 47 -41.28 53.35 80.68
C ARG A 47 -40.73 52.37 79.62
N PRO A 48 -40.15 52.80 78.48
CA PRO A 48 -39.46 51.90 77.57
C PRO A 48 -38.15 51.43 78.23
N SER A 49 -38.10 50.18 78.67
CA SER A 49 -36.88 49.51 79.10
C SER A 49 -36.14 49.00 77.88
N PHE A 50 -34.85 49.30 77.79
CA PHE A 50 -33.90 48.90 76.74
C PHE A 50 -33.56 47.38 76.76
N ASP A 51 -34.35 46.57 77.47
CA ASP A 51 -34.17 45.11 77.62
C ASP A 51 -34.88 44.28 76.53
N ALA A 52 -35.65 44.91 75.64
CA ALA A 52 -36.38 44.21 74.58
C ALA A 52 -35.47 43.64 73.47
N ASP A 53 -34.27 44.20 73.30
CA ASP A 53 -33.34 43.75 72.25
C ASP A 53 -32.56 42.48 72.63
N ASN A 54 -32.47 42.17 73.94
CA ASN A 54 -31.90 40.91 74.41
C ASN A 54 -32.90 39.73 74.30
N GLU A 55 -34.20 40.01 74.29
CA GLU A 55 -35.23 38.96 74.18
C GLU A 55 -35.40 38.51 72.71
N PHE A 56 -35.24 39.42 71.74
CA PHE A 56 -35.32 39.09 70.32
C PHE A 56 -34.19 38.15 69.84
N MET A 57 -32.97 38.34 70.37
CA MET A 57 -31.82 37.45 70.06
C MET A 57 -31.93 36.06 70.71
N THR A 58 -32.79 35.90 71.72
CA THR A 58 -33.02 34.61 72.38
C THR A 58 -34.10 33.78 71.65
N LEU A 59 -34.98 34.43 70.91
CA LEU A 59 -36.17 33.83 70.29
C LEU A 59 -35.94 33.17 68.93
N LEU A 60 -34.79 33.40 68.28
CA LEU A 60 -34.45 32.83 66.97
C LEU A 60 -33.32 31.79 67.07
N HIS A 61 -33.44 30.84 68.01
CA HIS A 61 -32.49 29.74 68.31
C HIS A 61 -31.55 29.95 69.52
N GLY A 62 -31.96 30.67 70.56
CA GLY A 62 -31.40 30.52 71.93
C GLY A 62 -29.87 30.66 72.13
N SER A 63 -29.11 31.09 71.12
CA SER A 63 -27.65 31.19 71.14
C SER A 63 -27.23 32.40 70.30
N ASP A 64 -26.30 33.19 70.84
CA ASP A 64 -25.65 34.30 70.17
C ASP A 64 -25.11 33.86 68.78
N PRO A 65 -25.51 34.52 67.66
CA PRO A 65 -25.08 34.13 66.31
C PRO A 65 -23.56 34.17 66.13
N VAL A 66 -22.85 35.02 66.87
CA VAL A 66 -21.37 35.04 66.88
C VAL A 66 -20.84 33.78 67.54
N LYS A 67 -21.45 33.37 68.66
CA LYS A 67 -21.11 32.13 69.36
C LYS A 67 -21.43 30.88 68.54
N VAL A 68 -22.50 30.90 67.75
CA VAL A 68 -22.85 29.81 66.82
C VAL A 68 -21.77 29.69 65.74
N GLU A 69 -21.35 30.80 65.15
CA GLU A 69 -20.35 30.76 64.08
C GLU A 69 -18.94 30.47 64.60
N LEU A 70 -18.61 30.88 65.84
CA LEU A 70 -17.39 30.49 66.52
C LEU A 70 -17.35 28.98 66.78
N ASN A 71 -18.47 28.39 67.21
CA ASN A 71 -18.59 26.94 67.36
C ASN A 71 -18.48 26.21 66.01
N ARG A 72 -19.04 26.77 64.93
CA ARG A 72 -18.91 26.20 63.59
C ARG A 72 -17.44 26.16 63.14
N LEU A 73 -16.74 27.28 63.27
CA LEU A 73 -15.32 27.39 62.91
C LEU A 73 -14.43 26.53 63.82
N GLU A 74 -14.73 26.43 65.11
CA GLU A 74 -14.02 25.53 66.03
C GLU A 74 -14.20 24.06 65.65
N ASN A 75 -15.41 23.65 65.26
CA ASN A 75 -15.66 22.31 64.72
C ASN A 75 -14.88 22.08 63.42
N GLU A 76 -14.88 23.06 62.52
CA GLU A 76 -14.18 22.96 61.24
C GLU A 76 -12.65 22.84 61.44
N VAL A 77 -12.07 23.55 62.41
CA VAL A 77 -10.67 23.39 62.80
C VAL A 77 -10.39 22.00 63.37
N ARG A 78 -11.25 21.49 64.25
CA ARG A 78 -11.12 20.13 64.81
C ARG A 78 -11.18 19.05 63.73
N ASP A 79 -12.06 19.21 62.76
CA ASP A 79 -12.21 18.28 61.64
C ASP A 79 -10.97 18.32 60.74
N LYS A 80 -10.45 19.52 60.45
CA LYS A 80 -9.21 19.68 59.69
C LYS A 80 -7.97 19.14 60.42
N ASP A 81 -7.90 19.27 61.74
CA ASP A 81 -6.80 18.68 62.52
C ASP A 81 -6.85 17.15 62.53
N ARG A 82 -8.06 16.56 62.48
CA ARG A 82 -8.26 15.12 62.33
C ARG A 82 -7.81 14.62 60.95
N GLU A 83 -8.26 15.28 59.88
CA GLU A 83 -7.85 14.99 58.50
C GLU A 83 -6.31 15.12 58.35
N LEU A 84 -5.70 16.14 58.96
CA LEU A 84 -4.26 16.31 58.97
C LEU A 84 -3.55 15.17 59.70
N GLY A 85 -4.11 14.71 60.83
CA GLY A 85 -3.59 13.55 61.57
C GLY A 85 -3.61 12.26 60.75
N GLU A 86 -4.71 12.01 60.05
CA GLU A 86 -4.87 10.86 59.15
C GLU A 86 -3.88 10.91 57.98
N ALA A 87 -3.75 12.06 57.31
CA ALA A 87 -2.77 12.25 56.24
C ALA A 87 -1.32 12.07 56.73
N GLN A 88 -0.99 12.54 57.93
CA GLN A 88 0.34 12.32 58.52
C GLN A 88 0.60 10.85 58.86
N ALA A 89 -0.42 10.11 59.30
CA ALA A 89 -0.31 8.68 59.54
C ALA A 89 -0.08 7.91 58.23
N GLU A 90 -0.80 8.27 57.17
CA GLU A 90 -0.63 7.68 55.84
C GLU A 90 0.76 7.96 55.25
N ILE A 91 1.28 9.19 55.37
CA ILE A 91 2.65 9.53 54.96
C ILE A 91 3.68 8.69 55.72
N LYS A 92 3.50 8.50 57.02
CA LYS A 92 4.41 7.66 57.82
C LYS A 92 4.37 6.21 57.36
N ALA A 93 3.18 5.67 57.06
CA ALA A 93 3.01 4.32 56.53
C ALA A 93 3.66 4.17 55.14
N LEU A 94 3.44 5.13 54.24
CA LEU A 94 4.05 5.15 52.90
C LEU A 94 5.57 5.23 52.97
N ARG A 95 6.14 6.08 53.84
CA ARG A 95 7.59 6.16 54.06
C ARG A 95 8.19 4.88 54.64
N PHE A 96 7.44 4.16 55.48
CA PHE A 96 7.88 2.86 55.99
C PHE A 96 7.84 1.80 54.88
N SER A 97 6.78 1.78 54.06
CA SER A 97 6.66 0.92 52.88
C SER A 97 7.75 1.20 51.83
N GLU A 98 8.08 2.46 51.61
CA GLU A 98 9.16 2.89 50.71
C GLU A 98 10.52 2.40 51.19
N ARG A 99 10.85 2.57 52.48
CA ARG A 99 12.08 2.02 53.07
C ARG A 99 12.16 0.49 52.98
N LEU A 100 11.04 -0.22 53.10
CA LEU A 100 11.02 -1.67 52.90
C LEU A 100 11.27 -2.04 51.43
N ARG A 101 10.70 -1.28 50.48
CA ARG A 101 10.98 -1.45 49.05
C ARG A 101 12.43 -1.12 48.70
N GLU A 102 13.00 -0.05 49.23
CA GLU A 102 14.41 0.30 49.05
C GLU A 102 15.32 -0.82 49.57
N LYS A 103 15.06 -1.37 50.76
CA LYS A 103 15.80 -2.53 51.28
C LYS A 103 15.70 -3.75 50.37
N ALA A 104 14.52 -4.04 49.82
CA ALA A 104 14.33 -5.13 48.88
C ALA A 104 15.08 -4.90 47.56
N VAL A 105 15.12 -3.65 47.08
CA VAL A 105 15.91 -3.25 45.90
C VAL A 105 17.40 -3.35 46.18
N GLU A 106 17.89 -2.88 47.33
CA GLU A 106 19.30 -3.03 47.74
C GLU A 106 19.72 -4.49 47.90
N GLU A 107 18.81 -5.37 48.33
CA GLU A 107 19.04 -6.82 48.39
C GLU A 107 19.11 -7.42 46.98
N LEU A 108 18.19 -7.05 46.07
CA LEU A 108 18.24 -7.47 44.67
C LEU A 108 19.50 -6.95 43.95
N VAL A 109 19.92 -5.71 44.21
CA VAL A 109 21.14 -5.12 43.67
C VAL A 109 22.38 -5.83 44.21
N ARG A 110 22.44 -6.14 45.51
CA ARG A 110 23.51 -6.97 46.09
C ARG A 110 23.53 -8.39 45.52
N ASN A 111 22.38 -8.95 45.20
CA ASN A 111 22.27 -10.26 44.55
C ASN A 111 22.62 -10.21 43.05
N ALA A 112 22.61 -9.02 42.43
CA ALA A 112 22.96 -8.78 41.03
C ALA A 112 24.39 -8.25 40.83
N ASP A 113 25.11 -7.93 41.91
CA ASP A 113 26.49 -7.44 41.88
C ASP A 113 27.46 -8.56 41.44
N PRO A 114 28.20 -8.41 40.32
CA PRO A 114 29.02 -9.49 39.75
C PRO A 114 30.27 -9.87 40.58
N ASP A 115 30.59 -9.09 41.62
CA ASP A 115 31.80 -9.26 42.45
C ASP A 115 31.57 -9.91 43.83
N SER A 116 30.31 -10.24 44.19
CA SER A 116 29.98 -10.88 45.48
C SER A 116 29.70 -12.39 45.29
N CYS A 117 30.75 -13.21 45.22
CA CYS A 117 30.77 -14.70 45.32
C CYS A 117 29.78 -15.55 44.46
N PHE A 118 28.74 -15.00 43.85
CA PHE A 118 27.72 -15.67 43.06
C PHE A 118 28.20 -16.03 41.66
N SER A 119 29.18 -15.29 41.14
CA SER A 119 29.84 -15.59 39.88
C SER A 119 30.56 -16.94 39.89
N ASN A 120 30.94 -17.46 41.07
CA ASN A 120 31.54 -18.81 41.20
C ASN A 120 30.51 -19.95 41.39
N ILE A 121 29.28 -19.67 41.82
CA ILE A 121 28.22 -20.70 41.97
C ILE A 121 27.35 -20.80 40.72
N ILE A 122 27.11 -19.68 40.01
CA ILE A 122 26.26 -19.64 38.82
C ILE A 122 26.88 -20.39 37.62
N PHE A 123 28.20 -20.59 37.58
CA PHE A 123 28.80 -21.46 36.55
C PHE A 123 28.54 -22.96 36.79
N SER A 124 28.10 -23.35 37.99
CA SER A 124 27.85 -24.76 38.35
C SER A 124 26.37 -25.11 38.52
N ILE A 125 25.46 -24.14 38.47
CA ILE A 125 24.01 -24.39 38.51
C ILE A 125 23.44 -23.92 37.18
N GLN A 126 22.87 -24.86 36.42
CA GLN A 126 22.10 -24.62 35.20
C GLN A 126 20.89 -23.72 35.52
N VAL A 127 21.10 -22.41 35.62
CA VAL A 127 20.01 -21.44 35.74
C VAL A 127 19.33 -21.39 34.37
N PRO A 128 18.01 -21.67 34.29
CA PRO A 128 17.28 -21.52 33.04
C PRO A 128 17.46 -20.09 32.54
N TYR A 129 17.94 -19.96 31.31
CA TYR A 129 18.19 -18.69 30.65
C TYR A 129 16.89 -17.86 30.66
N VAL A 130 16.77 -16.94 31.61
CA VAL A 130 15.70 -15.94 31.62
C VAL A 130 16.00 -14.99 30.47
N PRO A 131 15.14 -14.91 29.44
CA PRO A 131 15.40 -14.06 28.30
C PRO A 131 15.59 -12.62 28.76
N SER A 132 16.65 -11.96 28.31
CA SER A 132 16.91 -10.56 28.65
C SER A 132 15.71 -9.66 28.33
N SER A 133 14.88 -10.03 27.34
CA SER A 133 13.62 -9.35 27.01
C SER A 133 12.56 -9.41 28.11
N TRP A 134 12.48 -10.49 28.89
CA TRP A 134 11.52 -10.60 30.00
C TRP A 134 11.94 -9.73 31.19
N LEU A 135 13.24 -9.70 31.48
CA LEU A 135 13.83 -8.81 32.49
C LEU A 135 13.61 -7.34 32.12
N THR A 136 13.77 -6.96 30.85
CA THR A 136 13.51 -5.59 30.41
C THR A 136 12.03 -5.22 30.48
N ASP A 137 11.11 -6.15 30.13
CA ASP A 137 9.66 -5.90 30.23
C ASP A 137 9.22 -5.74 31.69
N GLU A 138 9.73 -6.57 32.59
CA GLU A 138 9.38 -6.48 34.01
C GLU A 138 10.01 -5.25 34.69
N LEU A 139 11.24 -4.88 34.27
CA LEU A 139 11.87 -3.62 34.67
C LEU A 139 11.09 -2.40 34.16
N SER A 140 10.58 -2.44 32.91
CA SER A 140 9.73 -1.40 32.35
C SER A 140 8.42 -1.25 33.12
N LYS A 141 7.77 -2.35 33.53
CA LYS A 141 6.54 -2.30 34.34
C LYS A 141 6.79 -1.72 35.74
N VAL A 142 7.92 -2.04 36.36
CA VAL A 142 8.27 -1.49 37.68
C VAL A 142 8.62 0.00 37.56
N ASP A 143 9.32 0.40 36.50
CA ASP A 143 9.62 1.80 36.19
C ASP A 143 8.35 2.63 35.93
N GLU A 144 7.38 2.09 35.18
CA GLU A 144 6.07 2.73 34.99
C GLU A 144 5.30 2.88 36.30
N LYS A 145 5.29 1.85 37.16
CA LYS A 145 4.67 1.91 38.49
C LYS A 145 5.36 2.92 39.41
N LEU A 146 6.69 3.02 39.33
CA LEU A 146 7.48 4.02 40.06
C LEU A 146 7.07 5.43 39.63
N LYS A 147 7.05 5.70 38.31
CA LYS A 147 6.65 6.99 37.74
C LYS A 147 5.22 7.40 38.14
N LEU A 148 4.29 6.45 38.14
CA LEU A 148 2.91 6.71 38.59
C LEU A 148 2.88 7.08 40.08
N MET A 149 3.61 6.36 40.93
CA MET A 149 3.66 6.63 42.37
C MET A 149 4.38 7.96 42.70
N GLU A 150 5.43 8.30 41.97
CA GLU A 150 6.11 9.60 42.05
C GLU A 150 5.18 10.75 41.66
N SER A 151 4.41 10.61 40.57
CA SER A 151 3.43 11.63 40.15
C SER A 151 2.32 11.85 41.19
N LEU A 152 1.89 10.77 41.85
CA LEU A 152 0.89 10.82 42.91
C LEU A 152 1.43 11.51 44.18
N LEU A 153 2.68 11.20 44.55
CA LEU A 153 3.38 11.85 45.67
C LEU A 153 3.53 13.36 45.42
N GLU A 154 3.94 13.74 44.21
CA GLU A 154 4.09 15.15 43.81
C GLU A 154 2.75 15.89 43.87
N SER A 155 1.68 15.28 43.34
CA SER A 155 0.32 15.82 43.44
C SER A 155 -0.11 16.04 44.89
N LYS A 156 0.17 15.09 45.79
CA LYS A 156 -0.17 15.21 47.23
C LYS A 156 0.67 16.25 47.94
N ASN A 157 1.94 16.42 47.60
CA ASN A 157 2.79 17.48 48.13
C ASN A 157 2.26 18.88 47.74
N LEU A 158 1.80 19.05 46.50
CA LEU A 158 1.17 20.30 46.05
C LEU A 158 -0.14 20.58 46.79
N GLU A 159 -0.96 19.55 47.03
CA GLU A 159 -2.21 19.65 47.81
C GLU A 159 -1.93 20.08 49.26
N ILE A 160 -0.93 19.49 49.92
CA ILE A 160 -0.51 19.87 51.28
C ILE A 160 -0.04 21.32 51.33
N LYS A 161 0.77 21.75 50.34
CA LYS A 161 1.24 23.13 50.27
C LYS A 161 0.08 24.11 50.16
N LYS A 162 -0.89 23.80 49.30
CA LYS A 162 -2.11 24.59 49.14
C LYS A 162 -2.91 24.69 50.45
N ILE A 163 -3.17 23.56 51.11
CA ILE A 163 -3.90 23.54 52.40
C ILE A 163 -3.13 24.33 53.48
N ASN A 164 -1.81 24.24 53.52
CA ASN A 164 -1.00 24.98 54.49
C ASN A 164 -1.05 26.50 54.25
N ASP A 165 -1.02 26.93 52.99
CA ASP A 165 -1.12 28.34 52.64
C ASP A 165 -2.54 28.88 52.92
N GLU A 166 -3.58 28.08 52.66
CA GLU A 166 -4.97 28.38 53.06
C GLU A 166 -5.15 28.47 54.58
N LYS A 167 -4.51 27.58 55.35
CA LYS A 167 -4.51 27.62 56.82
C LYS A 167 -3.86 28.89 57.35
N LYS A 168 -2.70 29.28 56.79
CA LYS A 168 -2.02 30.53 57.17
C LYS A 168 -2.87 31.75 56.84
N ALA A 169 -3.51 31.78 55.67
CA ALA A 169 -4.40 32.86 55.27
C ALA A 169 -5.61 32.97 56.21
N SER A 170 -6.22 31.83 56.56
CA SER A 170 -7.35 31.77 57.49
C SER A 170 -6.98 32.26 58.89
N MET A 171 -5.81 31.85 59.38
CA MET A 171 -5.28 32.31 60.67
C MET A 171 -4.98 33.81 60.67
N ALA A 172 -4.37 34.34 59.60
CA ALA A 172 -4.14 35.77 59.46
C ALA A 172 -5.45 36.57 59.42
N ALA A 173 -6.48 36.07 58.71
CA ALA A 173 -7.80 36.67 58.69
C ALA A 173 -8.45 36.68 60.09
N GLN A 174 -8.32 35.59 60.85
CA GLN A 174 -8.80 35.51 62.23
C GLN A 174 -8.14 36.57 63.12
N PHE A 175 -6.80 36.70 63.08
CA PHE A 175 -6.09 37.73 63.84
C PHE A 175 -6.48 39.15 63.43
N ALA A 176 -6.68 39.40 62.13
CA ALA A 176 -7.13 40.71 61.63
C ALA A 176 -8.55 41.06 62.10
N ALA A 177 -9.48 40.10 62.09
CA ALA A 177 -10.83 40.27 62.60
C ALA A 177 -10.82 40.57 64.10
N GLU A 178 -10.05 39.81 64.89
CA GLU A 178 -9.92 39.99 66.33
C GLU A 178 -9.29 41.35 66.69
N ALA A 179 -8.28 41.80 65.94
CA ALA A 179 -7.69 43.13 66.10
C ALA A 179 -8.67 44.26 65.74
N THR A 180 -9.59 44.02 64.81
CA THR A 180 -10.64 44.99 64.43
C THR A 180 -11.70 45.09 65.52
N LEU A 181 -12.14 43.96 66.08
CA LEU A 181 -13.05 43.93 67.23
C LEU A 181 -12.45 44.65 68.45
N ARG A 182 -11.17 44.42 68.75
CA ARG A 182 -10.47 45.15 69.82
C ARG A 182 -10.45 46.67 69.56
N ARG A 183 -10.21 47.11 68.32
CA ARG A 183 -10.24 48.53 67.95
C ARG A 183 -11.64 49.15 68.08
N VAL A 184 -12.68 48.46 67.63
CA VAL A 184 -14.07 48.93 67.76
C VAL A 184 -14.49 49.02 69.23
N HIS A 185 -14.17 48.00 70.04
CA HIS A 185 -14.45 48.02 71.48
C HIS A 185 -13.67 49.11 72.24
N ALA A 186 -12.45 49.44 71.81
CA ALA A 186 -11.68 50.54 72.39
C ALA A 186 -12.25 51.91 71.97
N ALA A 187 -12.59 52.09 70.69
CA ALA A 187 -13.16 53.33 70.16
C ALA A 187 -14.56 53.64 70.71
N GLN A 188 -15.34 52.62 71.10
CA GLN A 188 -16.62 52.80 71.80
C GLN A 188 -16.50 53.42 73.22
N LYS A 189 -15.28 53.52 73.77
CA LYS A 189 -15.04 54.07 75.12
C LYS A 189 -14.58 55.54 75.14
N ASP A 190 -14.28 56.14 73.99
CA ASP A 190 -13.81 57.53 73.91
C ASP A 190 -14.98 58.47 73.56
N ASP A 191 -15.24 59.45 74.43
CA ASP A 191 -16.35 60.42 74.35
C ASP A 191 -16.17 61.49 73.24
N ASP A 192 -15.06 61.46 72.49
CA ASP A 192 -14.74 62.41 71.40
C ASP A 192 -14.91 61.83 69.98
N MET A 193 -15.67 60.72 69.83
CA MET A 193 -15.90 60.11 68.51
C MET A 193 -16.74 61.05 67.62
N PRO A 194 -16.24 61.47 66.44
CA PRO A 194 -17.00 62.30 65.53
C PRO A 194 -18.28 61.59 65.08
N PRO A 195 -19.35 62.34 64.75
CA PRO A 195 -20.62 61.76 64.33
C PRO A 195 -20.39 60.78 63.18
N ILE A 196 -21.02 59.61 63.28
CA ILE A 196 -20.79 58.45 62.41
C ILE A 196 -20.96 58.82 60.93
N GLU A 197 -21.84 59.77 60.59
CA GLU A 197 -22.01 60.26 59.22
C GLU A 197 -20.75 60.90 58.63
N ALA A 198 -19.91 61.58 59.43
CA ALA A 198 -18.69 62.22 58.95
C ALA A 198 -17.60 61.21 58.56
N ILE A 199 -17.61 60.03 59.20
CA ILE A 199 -16.70 58.93 58.88
C ILE A 199 -17.25 58.07 57.73
N LEU A 200 -18.57 57.91 57.65
CA LEU A 200 -19.23 57.13 56.59
C LEU A 200 -19.22 57.83 55.23
N ALA A 201 -19.38 59.16 55.17
CA ALA A 201 -19.57 59.87 53.90
C ALA A 201 -18.42 59.67 52.87
N PRO A 202 -17.12 59.68 53.24
CA PRO A 202 -16.04 59.36 52.31
C PRO A 202 -16.09 57.91 51.82
N LEU A 203 -16.38 56.95 52.71
CA LEU A 203 -16.50 55.53 52.36
C LEU A 203 -17.70 55.26 51.45
N GLU A 204 -18.81 55.96 51.66
CA GLU A 204 -19.99 55.91 50.78
C GLU A 204 -19.66 56.47 49.38
N ALA A 205 -18.86 57.53 49.29
CA ALA A 205 -18.40 58.10 48.02
C ALA A 205 -17.45 57.15 47.28
N GLU A 206 -16.47 56.55 47.98
CA GLU A 206 -15.57 55.54 47.43
C GLU A 206 -16.33 54.29 46.96
N LEU A 207 -17.30 53.82 47.75
CA LEU A 207 -18.15 52.69 47.39
C LEU A 207 -19.01 52.99 46.16
N LYS A 208 -19.47 54.24 46.00
CA LYS A 208 -20.17 54.69 44.79
C LYS A 208 -19.26 54.71 43.56
N LEU A 209 -18.02 55.17 43.70
CA LEU A 209 -17.03 55.14 42.61
C LEU A 209 -16.65 53.70 42.23
N ALA A 210 -16.41 52.84 43.21
CA ALA A 210 -16.14 51.42 42.97
C ALA A 210 -17.30 50.72 42.25
N ARG A 211 -18.56 51.04 42.61
CA ARG A 211 -19.74 50.53 41.88
C ARG A 211 -19.79 51.02 40.43
N GLN A 212 -19.42 52.27 40.16
CA GLN A 212 -19.35 52.80 38.80
C GLN A 212 -18.23 52.13 37.99
N GLU A 213 -17.08 51.89 38.60
CA GLU A 213 -15.98 51.17 37.97
C GLU A 213 -16.35 49.72 37.65
N ILE A 214 -17.01 49.00 38.57
CA ILE A 214 -17.54 47.66 38.32
C ILE A 214 -18.52 47.66 37.13
N ALA A 215 -19.42 48.64 37.06
CA ALA A 215 -20.35 48.74 35.93
C ALA A 215 -19.62 48.96 34.59
N LYS A 216 -18.58 49.81 34.57
CA LYS A 216 -17.76 50.02 33.38
C LYS A 216 -17.01 48.75 32.97
N LEU A 217 -16.38 48.06 33.93
CA LEU A 217 -15.69 46.79 33.69
C LEU A 217 -16.64 45.69 33.19
N GLN A 218 -17.89 45.68 33.66
CA GLN A 218 -18.92 44.75 33.15
C GLN A 218 -19.26 45.02 31.69
N ASP A 219 -19.34 46.28 31.28
CA ASP A 219 -19.60 46.64 29.88
C ASP A 219 -18.39 46.36 28.98
N ASP A 220 -17.18 46.60 29.48
CA ASP A 220 -15.93 46.23 28.79
C ASP A 220 -15.83 44.71 28.61
N ASN A 221 -16.16 43.90 29.63
CA ASN A 221 -16.22 42.43 29.51
C ASN A 221 -17.23 41.97 28.45
N LYS A 222 -18.43 42.57 28.41
CA LYS A 222 -19.42 42.26 27.34
C LYS A 222 -18.89 42.65 25.97
N ALA A 223 -18.14 43.75 25.85
CA ALA A 223 -17.52 44.16 24.59
C ALA A 223 -16.43 43.17 24.16
N LEU A 224 -15.61 42.69 25.10
CA LEU A 224 -14.63 41.63 24.86
C LEU A 224 -15.29 40.33 24.41
N ASP A 225 -16.38 39.90 25.04
CA ASP A 225 -17.11 38.69 24.61
C ASP A 225 -17.64 38.80 23.18
N ARG A 226 -18.18 39.97 22.79
CA ARG A 226 -18.61 40.23 21.42
C ARG A 226 -17.45 40.19 20.44
N LEU A 227 -16.31 40.79 20.81
CA LEU A 227 -15.11 40.78 19.99
C LEU A 227 -14.56 39.37 19.83
N THR A 228 -14.52 38.57 20.89
CA THR A 228 -14.11 37.16 20.85
C THR A 228 -14.97 36.36 19.91
N LYS A 229 -16.31 36.44 20.03
CA LYS A 229 -17.24 35.78 19.10
C LYS A 229 -17.06 36.23 17.66
N SER A 230 -16.83 37.52 17.43
CA SER A 230 -16.55 38.05 16.10
C SER A 230 -15.23 37.51 15.53
N LYS A 231 -14.18 37.38 16.34
CA LYS A 231 -12.89 36.82 15.93
C LYS A 231 -12.99 35.33 15.63
N GLU A 232 -13.71 34.57 16.47
CA GLU A 232 -13.99 33.14 16.23
C GLU A 232 -14.75 32.94 14.92
N ALA A 233 -15.78 33.75 14.65
CA ALA A 233 -16.52 33.69 13.38
C ALA A 233 -15.62 34.00 12.17
N ALA A 234 -14.76 35.03 12.28
CA ALA A 234 -13.81 35.37 11.22
C ALA A 234 -12.75 34.28 11.00
N LEU A 235 -12.31 33.61 12.07
CA LEU A 235 -11.34 32.53 12.00
C LEU A 235 -11.94 31.29 11.31
N ILE A 236 -13.18 30.94 11.64
CA ILE A 236 -13.90 29.85 10.97
C ILE A 236 -14.08 30.16 9.47
N GLU A 237 -14.38 31.40 9.09
CA GLU A 237 -14.52 31.78 7.68
C GLU A 237 -13.19 31.76 6.92
N ALA A 238 -12.10 32.20 7.57
CA ALA A 238 -10.76 32.08 7.02
C ALA A 238 -10.38 30.60 6.82
N GLU A 239 -10.70 29.74 7.79
CA GLU A 239 -10.46 28.30 7.69
C GLU A 239 -11.21 27.66 6.51
N ARG A 240 -12.50 27.99 6.33
CA ARG A 240 -13.27 27.55 5.14
C ARG A 240 -12.62 28.01 3.84
N THR A 241 -12.15 29.25 3.79
CA THR A 241 -11.48 29.80 2.61
C THR A 241 -10.19 29.03 2.30
N VAL A 242 -9.40 28.72 3.32
CA VAL A 242 -8.18 27.91 3.18
C VAL A 242 -8.51 26.49 2.71
N GLN A 243 -9.53 25.84 3.28
CA GLN A 243 -9.95 24.50 2.85
C GLN A 243 -10.37 24.48 1.37
N VAL A 244 -11.15 25.48 0.92
CA VAL A 244 -11.53 25.61 -0.49
C VAL A 244 -10.31 25.84 -1.38
N ALA A 245 -9.35 26.66 -0.93
CA ALA A 245 -8.11 26.89 -1.67
C ALA A 245 -7.25 25.62 -1.77
N LEU A 246 -7.15 24.83 -0.70
CA LEU A 246 -6.46 23.55 -0.69
C LEU A 246 -7.10 22.53 -1.64
N ALA A 247 -8.43 22.44 -1.65
CA ALA A 247 -9.15 21.56 -2.58
C ALA A 247 -8.88 21.96 -4.06
N LYS A 248 -8.87 23.27 -4.35
CA LYS A 248 -8.50 23.78 -5.68
C LYS A 248 -7.05 23.48 -6.03
N ALA A 249 -6.12 23.63 -5.09
CA ALA A 249 -4.70 23.32 -5.30
C ALA A 249 -4.50 21.83 -5.65
N SER A 250 -5.13 20.93 -4.89
CA SER A 250 -5.10 19.48 -5.19
C SER A 250 -5.63 19.16 -6.59
N MET A 251 -6.71 19.80 -7.01
CA MET A 251 -7.26 19.61 -8.36
C MET A 251 -6.30 20.10 -9.45
N VAL A 252 -5.58 21.20 -9.20
CA VAL A 252 -4.55 21.69 -10.13
C VAL A 252 -3.41 20.70 -10.25
N ASP A 253 -2.96 20.10 -9.14
CA ASP A 253 -1.91 19.08 -9.16
C ASP A 253 -2.33 17.83 -9.96
N ASP A 254 -3.58 17.37 -9.78
CA ASP A 254 -4.15 16.25 -10.56
C ASP A 254 -4.18 16.57 -12.08
N LEU A 255 -4.60 17.79 -12.42
CA LEU A 255 -4.62 18.25 -13.81
C LEU A 255 -3.21 18.36 -14.39
N GLN A 256 -2.23 18.82 -13.61
CA GLN A 256 -0.83 18.86 -14.03
C GLN A 256 -0.28 17.45 -14.28
N ASN A 257 -0.56 16.50 -13.40
CA ASN A 257 -0.18 15.10 -13.57
C ASN A 257 -0.81 14.51 -14.85
N LYS A 258 -2.11 14.77 -15.07
CA LYS A 258 -2.81 14.34 -16.30
C LYS A 258 -2.20 14.96 -17.55
N ASN A 259 -1.83 16.23 -17.49
CA ASN A 259 -1.22 16.95 -18.62
C ASN A 259 0.18 16.39 -18.94
N GLN A 260 1.00 16.10 -17.93
CA GLN A 260 2.29 15.42 -18.11
C GLN A 260 2.14 14.04 -18.77
N GLU A 261 1.13 13.26 -18.37
CA GLU A 261 0.84 11.97 -18.99
C GLU A 261 0.41 12.11 -20.46
N LEU A 262 -0.47 13.07 -20.76
CA LEU A 262 -0.88 13.35 -22.15
C LEU A 262 0.31 13.80 -23.01
N MET A 263 1.22 14.60 -22.48
CA MET A 263 2.45 14.99 -23.18
C MET A 263 3.31 13.78 -23.54
N LYS A 264 3.48 12.83 -22.62
CA LYS A 264 4.20 11.58 -22.90
C LYS A 264 3.49 10.74 -23.96
N GLN A 265 2.16 10.66 -23.93
CA GLN A 265 1.39 9.95 -24.95
C GLN A 265 1.54 10.59 -26.33
N ILE A 266 1.54 11.92 -26.42
CA ILE A 266 1.81 12.65 -27.66
C ILE A 266 3.21 12.31 -28.19
N GLU A 267 4.23 12.30 -27.34
CA GLU A 267 5.60 11.96 -27.72
C GLU A 267 5.71 10.51 -28.25
N ILE A 268 5.06 9.55 -27.57
CA ILE A 268 4.99 8.15 -28.03
C ILE A 268 4.33 8.08 -29.40
N CYS A 269 3.15 8.70 -29.58
CA CYS A 269 2.45 8.70 -30.86
C CYS A 269 3.27 9.36 -31.98
N GLN A 270 4.05 10.40 -31.67
CA GLN A 270 4.95 11.03 -32.64
C GLN A 270 6.08 10.08 -33.09
N GLU A 271 6.70 9.35 -32.15
CA GLU A 271 7.75 8.40 -32.50
C GLU A 271 7.17 7.15 -33.21
N GLU A 272 5.99 6.69 -32.84
CA GLU A 272 5.25 5.65 -33.57
C GLU A 272 5.01 6.04 -35.03
N ASN A 273 4.50 7.25 -35.28
CA ASN A 273 4.31 7.77 -36.63
C ASN A 273 5.62 7.82 -37.43
N LYS A 274 6.71 8.23 -36.80
CA LYS A 274 8.03 8.26 -37.43
C LYS A 274 8.55 6.87 -37.78
N ILE A 275 8.29 5.87 -36.94
CA ILE A 275 8.61 4.46 -37.22
C ILE A 275 7.75 3.96 -38.38
N LEU A 276 6.45 4.24 -38.36
CA LEU A 276 5.51 3.89 -39.43
C LEU A 276 5.94 4.50 -40.77
N ASP A 277 6.35 5.77 -40.80
CA ASP A 277 6.85 6.44 -42.00
C ASP A 277 8.11 5.79 -42.55
N LYS A 278 9.07 5.43 -41.68
CA LYS A 278 10.29 4.71 -42.09
C LYS A 278 9.94 3.36 -42.69
N MET A 279 9.03 2.61 -42.06
CA MET A 279 8.57 1.31 -42.56
C MET A 279 7.86 1.45 -43.91
N HIS A 280 6.96 2.43 -44.07
CA HIS A 280 6.28 2.65 -45.34
C HIS A 280 7.26 3.02 -46.45
N ARG A 281 8.24 3.90 -46.18
CA ARG A 281 9.30 4.21 -47.15
C ARG A 281 10.10 2.97 -47.56
N GLN A 282 10.45 2.10 -46.61
CA GLN A 282 11.14 0.84 -46.91
C GLN A 282 10.31 -0.08 -47.79
N LYS A 283 9.02 -0.27 -47.46
CA LYS A 283 8.11 -1.09 -48.28
C LYS A 283 7.93 -0.52 -49.68
N VAL A 284 7.82 0.80 -49.83
CA VAL A 284 7.76 1.46 -51.14
C VAL A 284 9.03 1.20 -51.94
N ALA A 285 10.21 1.34 -51.33
CA ALA A 285 11.48 1.05 -51.99
C ALA A 285 11.61 -0.43 -52.41
N GLU A 286 11.09 -1.37 -51.62
CA GLU A 286 11.05 -2.79 -51.98
C GLU A 286 10.10 -3.04 -53.15
N VAL A 287 8.92 -2.44 -53.14
CA VAL A 287 7.96 -2.51 -54.26
C VAL A 287 8.55 -1.92 -55.54
N GLU A 288 9.27 -0.81 -55.46
CA GLU A 288 9.97 -0.21 -56.60
C GLU A 288 11.04 -1.16 -57.17
N LYS A 289 11.81 -1.82 -56.30
CA LYS A 289 12.81 -2.82 -56.70
C LYS A 289 12.15 -4.02 -57.40
N LEU A 290 11.08 -4.56 -56.83
CA LEU A 290 10.33 -5.66 -57.44
C LEU A 290 9.74 -5.24 -58.79
N THR A 291 9.20 -4.03 -58.88
CA THR A 291 8.68 -3.45 -60.13
C THR A 291 9.78 -3.38 -61.20
N GLN A 292 11.00 -2.98 -60.83
CA GLN A 292 12.14 -2.98 -61.73
C GLN A 292 12.50 -4.40 -62.19
N THR A 293 12.54 -5.38 -61.28
CA THR A 293 12.81 -6.78 -61.67
C THR A 293 11.73 -7.36 -62.59
N VAL A 294 10.46 -6.97 -62.40
CA VAL A 294 9.37 -7.38 -63.30
C VAL A 294 9.61 -6.81 -64.70
N ARG A 295 9.96 -5.53 -64.81
CA ARG A 295 10.28 -4.89 -66.10
C ARG A 295 11.44 -5.59 -66.81
N GLU A 296 12.51 -5.92 -66.10
CA GLU A 296 13.66 -6.66 -66.66
C GLU A 296 13.26 -8.05 -67.17
N LEU A 297 12.40 -8.76 -66.44
CA LEU A 297 11.87 -10.05 -66.88
C LEU A 297 10.95 -9.90 -68.10
N GLU A 298 10.11 -8.86 -68.16
CA GLU A 298 9.27 -8.56 -69.32
C GLU A 298 10.13 -8.30 -70.58
N GLU A 299 11.20 -7.53 -70.45
CA GLU A 299 12.17 -7.30 -71.53
C GLU A 299 12.86 -8.60 -71.97
N ALA A 300 13.27 -9.44 -71.03
CA ALA A 300 13.86 -10.75 -71.32
C ALA A 300 12.88 -11.70 -72.02
N VAL A 301 11.59 -11.68 -71.63
CA VAL A 301 10.54 -12.47 -72.28
C VAL A 301 10.29 -11.97 -73.71
N LEU A 302 10.23 -10.65 -73.92
CA LEU A 302 10.11 -10.06 -75.26
C LEU A 302 11.29 -10.45 -76.15
N ALA A 303 12.51 -10.37 -75.62
CA ALA A 303 13.73 -10.80 -76.32
C ALA A 303 13.71 -12.31 -76.62
N GLY A 304 13.27 -13.14 -75.67
CA GLY A 304 13.09 -14.58 -75.86
C GLY A 304 12.04 -14.91 -76.93
N GLY A 305 10.94 -14.15 -76.99
CA GLY A 305 9.93 -14.25 -78.04
C GLY A 305 10.50 -13.91 -79.42
N ALA A 306 11.30 -12.84 -79.53
CA ALA A 306 12.01 -12.49 -80.77
C ALA A 306 12.99 -13.60 -81.22
N ALA A 307 13.75 -14.16 -80.29
CA ALA A 307 14.65 -15.28 -80.57
C ALA A 307 13.88 -16.54 -81.03
N ALA A 308 12.77 -16.87 -80.37
CA ALA A 308 11.90 -17.98 -80.78
C ALA A 308 11.29 -17.78 -82.17
N ASN A 309 10.94 -16.53 -82.54
CA ASN A 309 10.48 -16.20 -83.90
C ASN A 309 11.59 -16.44 -84.93
N ALA A 310 12.81 -15.96 -84.66
CA ALA A 310 13.95 -16.19 -85.54
C ALA A 310 14.24 -17.70 -85.73
N VAL A 311 14.17 -18.49 -84.66
CA VAL A 311 14.31 -19.96 -84.73
C VAL A 311 13.23 -20.57 -85.63
N ARG A 312 11.96 -20.16 -85.48
CA ARG A 312 10.86 -20.64 -86.33
C ARG A 312 11.05 -20.27 -87.81
N ASP A 313 11.57 -19.07 -88.10
CA ASP A 313 11.85 -18.64 -89.47
C ASP A 313 13.00 -19.42 -90.10
N TYR A 314 14.10 -19.65 -89.37
CA TYR A 314 15.18 -20.53 -89.83
C TYR A 314 14.67 -21.96 -90.06
N GLN A 315 13.83 -22.49 -89.17
CA GLN A 315 13.23 -23.81 -89.31
C GLN A 315 12.34 -23.91 -90.57
N ARG A 316 11.52 -22.89 -90.85
CA ARG A 316 10.72 -22.82 -92.08
C ARG A 316 11.61 -22.84 -93.32
N LYS A 317 12.68 -22.04 -93.33
CA LYS A 317 13.62 -21.97 -94.44
C LYS A 317 14.33 -23.31 -94.70
N VAL A 318 14.68 -24.04 -93.64
CA VAL A 318 15.21 -25.41 -93.74
C VAL A 318 14.15 -26.37 -94.30
N GLN A 319 12.90 -26.28 -93.87
CA GLN A 319 11.82 -27.10 -94.42
C GLN A 319 11.59 -26.83 -95.91
N GLU A 320 11.57 -25.55 -96.34
CA GLU A 320 11.48 -25.17 -97.75
C GLU A 320 12.64 -25.72 -98.57
N MET A 321 13.88 -25.60 -98.09
CA MET A 321 15.05 -26.21 -98.72
C MET A 321 14.93 -27.73 -98.80
N ASN A 322 14.43 -28.41 -97.76
CA ASN A 322 14.22 -29.85 -97.78
C ASN A 322 13.15 -30.26 -98.81
N VAL A 323 12.06 -29.50 -98.94
CA VAL A 323 11.05 -29.73 -99.98
C VAL A 323 11.66 -29.56 -101.37
N MET A 324 12.42 -28.49 -101.60
CA MET A 324 13.13 -28.27 -102.87
C MET A 324 14.14 -29.38 -103.16
N LEU A 325 14.94 -29.78 -102.17
CA LEU A 325 15.92 -30.85 -102.27
C LEU A 325 15.23 -32.18 -102.63
N ASN A 326 14.12 -32.50 -101.97
CA ASN A 326 13.34 -33.71 -102.26
C ASN A 326 12.72 -33.66 -103.67
N ALA A 327 12.24 -32.51 -104.13
CA ALA A 327 11.73 -32.35 -105.50
C ALA A 327 12.84 -32.53 -106.55
N ILE A 328 14.03 -31.96 -106.31
CA ILE A 328 15.20 -32.15 -107.18
C ILE A 328 15.64 -33.61 -107.18
N LEU A 329 15.72 -34.23 -105.99
CA LEU A 329 16.08 -35.64 -105.82
C LEU A 329 15.10 -36.55 -106.56
N LEU A 330 13.79 -36.31 -106.43
CA LEU A 330 12.76 -37.07 -107.14
C LEU A 330 12.87 -36.87 -108.67
N GLY A 331 13.13 -35.64 -109.13
CA GLY A 331 13.34 -35.35 -110.55
C GLY A 331 14.60 -36.04 -111.11
N LEU A 332 15.69 -36.08 -110.34
CA LEU A 332 16.89 -36.87 -110.68
C LEU A 332 16.59 -38.37 -110.68
N ALA A 333 15.92 -38.88 -109.66
CA ALA A 333 15.53 -40.29 -109.58
C ALA A 333 14.67 -40.71 -110.77
N ASN A 334 13.69 -39.90 -111.16
CA ASN A 334 12.87 -40.15 -112.35
C ASN A 334 13.70 -40.17 -113.64
N ARG A 335 14.66 -39.24 -113.79
CA ARG A 335 15.59 -39.24 -114.94
C ARG A 335 16.47 -40.48 -114.97
N VAL A 336 17.06 -40.86 -113.84
CA VAL A 336 17.85 -42.10 -113.72
C VAL A 336 16.98 -43.32 -114.05
N ALA A 337 15.76 -43.39 -113.53
CA ALA A 337 14.82 -44.46 -113.83
C ALA A 337 14.50 -44.55 -115.34
N THR A 338 14.30 -43.42 -116.03
CA THR A 338 14.13 -43.43 -117.49
C THR A 338 15.36 -43.90 -118.24
N VAL A 339 16.56 -43.50 -117.82
CA VAL A 339 17.82 -43.97 -118.43
C VAL A 339 17.98 -45.48 -118.22
N VAL A 340 17.81 -45.97 -116.99
CA VAL A 340 17.89 -47.40 -116.65
C VAL A 340 16.81 -48.21 -117.38
N ALA A 341 15.59 -47.69 -117.51
CA ALA A 341 14.53 -48.35 -118.27
C ALA A 341 14.86 -48.43 -119.77
N ASN A 342 15.49 -47.40 -120.33
CA ASN A 342 15.96 -47.42 -121.72
C ASN A 342 17.10 -48.43 -121.91
N GLU A 343 18.08 -48.48 -120.99
CA GLU A 343 19.15 -49.50 -121.00
C GLU A 343 18.58 -50.92 -120.90
N TRP A 344 17.51 -51.13 -120.12
CA TRP A 344 16.79 -52.39 -120.04
C TRP A 344 16.02 -52.74 -121.32
N LYS A 345 15.44 -51.75 -121.98
CA LYS A 345 14.72 -51.94 -123.26
C LYS A 345 15.67 -52.43 -124.36
N ASP A 346 16.93 -52.00 -124.34
CA ASP A 346 17.96 -52.37 -125.31
C ASP A 346 18.69 -53.69 -124.96
N ALA A 347 18.49 -54.22 -123.74
CA ALA A 347 19.06 -55.49 -123.29
C ALA A 347 18.18 -56.73 -123.60
N ASN A 348 17.39 -56.69 -124.69
CA ASN A 348 16.42 -57.72 -125.07
C ASN A 348 17.06 -59.10 -125.37
N ASP A 349 18.38 -59.19 -125.58
CA ASP A 349 19.10 -60.44 -125.83
C ASP A 349 19.62 -61.13 -124.55
N LYS A 350 19.32 -60.59 -123.37
CA LYS A 350 19.68 -61.18 -122.05
C LYS A 350 18.45 -61.59 -121.24
N VAL A 351 17.32 -61.81 -121.89
CA VAL A 351 16.08 -62.24 -121.23
C VAL A 351 16.21 -63.72 -120.86
N MET A 352 16.39 -63.97 -119.57
CA MET A 352 16.39 -65.30 -119.00
C MET A 352 15.04 -66.02 -119.27
N PRO A 353 15.02 -67.29 -119.72
CA PRO A 353 13.80 -68.00 -120.04
C PRO A 353 12.77 -67.94 -118.91
N VAL A 354 11.51 -67.62 -119.21
CA VAL A 354 10.42 -67.40 -118.23
C VAL A 354 10.28 -68.52 -117.19
N LYS A 355 10.59 -69.77 -117.58
CA LYS A 355 10.57 -70.93 -116.68
C LYS A 355 11.67 -70.85 -115.59
N GLN A 356 12.88 -70.47 -116.00
CA GLN A 356 14.02 -70.24 -115.13
C GLN A 356 13.80 -69.01 -114.24
N TRP A 357 13.20 -67.96 -114.79
CA TRP A 357 12.80 -66.77 -114.04
C TRP A 357 11.72 -67.07 -112.97
N LEU A 358 10.74 -67.92 -113.26
CA LEU A 358 9.74 -68.33 -112.28
C LEU A 358 10.34 -69.17 -111.14
N GLU A 359 11.30 -70.03 -111.45
CA GLU A 359 12.03 -70.84 -110.46
C GLU A 359 12.94 -69.96 -109.59
N GLU A 360 13.72 -69.06 -110.18
CA GLU A 360 14.51 -68.07 -109.44
C GLU A 360 13.64 -67.09 -108.65
N ARG A 361 12.50 -66.65 -109.17
CA ARG A 361 11.55 -65.80 -108.45
C ARG A 361 10.90 -66.53 -107.29
N ARG A 362 10.57 -67.82 -107.43
CA ARG A 362 10.12 -68.66 -106.30
C ARG A 362 11.22 -68.84 -105.27
N PHE A 363 12.47 -69.03 -105.70
CA PHE A 363 13.64 -69.13 -104.83
C PHE A 363 13.89 -67.82 -104.06
N LEU A 364 13.85 -66.67 -104.73
CA LEU A 364 13.97 -65.34 -104.13
C LEU A 364 12.81 -65.03 -103.19
N GLN A 365 11.58 -65.42 -103.53
CA GLN A 365 10.42 -65.23 -102.66
C GLN A 365 10.51 -66.12 -101.41
N MET A 366 11.07 -67.32 -101.54
CA MET A 366 11.38 -68.20 -100.40
C MET A 366 12.48 -67.59 -99.52
N LEU A 367 13.56 -67.08 -100.12
CA LEU A 367 14.64 -66.38 -99.41
C LEU A 367 14.13 -65.13 -98.70
N ALA A 368 13.32 -64.29 -99.35
CA ALA A 368 12.75 -63.08 -98.76
C ALA A 368 11.85 -63.42 -97.56
N LYS A 369 11.00 -64.46 -97.66
CA LYS A 369 10.23 -64.94 -96.51
C LYS A 369 11.14 -65.45 -95.39
N LYS A 370 12.26 -66.10 -95.72
CA LYS A 370 13.26 -66.57 -94.74
C LYS A 370 13.96 -65.40 -94.05
N VAL A 371 14.35 -64.37 -94.81
CA VAL A 371 14.92 -63.12 -94.28
C VAL A 371 13.91 -62.42 -93.38
N GLU A 372 12.66 -62.25 -93.80
CA GLU A 372 11.62 -61.61 -92.98
C GLU A 372 11.37 -62.40 -91.68
N THR A 373 11.38 -63.72 -91.75
CA THR A 373 11.25 -64.60 -90.57
C THR A 373 12.46 -64.44 -89.64
N LEU A 374 13.68 -64.40 -90.19
CA LEU A 374 14.91 -64.17 -89.42
C LEU A 374 14.98 -62.76 -88.83
N THR A 375 14.53 -61.73 -89.54
CA THR A 375 14.46 -60.35 -89.02
C THR A 375 13.46 -60.26 -87.88
N LYS A 376 12.29 -60.89 -87.99
CA LYS A 376 11.31 -60.98 -86.90
C LYS A 376 11.89 -61.74 -85.69
N ALA A 377 12.59 -62.84 -85.94
CA ALA A 377 13.27 -63.59 -84.88
C ALA A 377 14.38 -62.77 -84.20
N MET A 378 15.21 -62.05 -84.97
CA MET A 378 16.23 -61.13 -84.45
C MET A 378 15.61 -59.99 -83.64
N GLU A 379 14.47 -59.44 -84.06
CA GLU A 379 13.80 -58.36 -83.31
C GLU A 379 13.21 -58.87 -81.99
N VAL A 380 12.71 -60.11 -81.98
CA VAL A 380 12.26 -60.79 -80.74
C VAL A 380 13.45 -61.06 -79.83
N GLU A 381 14.58 -61.56 -80.34
CA GLU A 381 15.78 -61.82 -79.54
C GLU A 381 16.43 -60.52 -79.04
N ALA A 382 16.46 -59.45 -79.85
CA ALA A 382 16.91 -58.13 -79.42
C ALA A 382 16.00 -57.54 -78.34
N LYS A 383 14.67 -57.72 -78.45
CA LYS A 383 13.71 -57.34 -77.41
C LYS A 383 13.88 -58.18 -76.15
N LYS A 384 14.21 -59.46 -76.26
CA LYS A 384 14.52 -60.34 -75.13
C LYS A 384 15.82 -59.92 -74.44
N MET A 385 16.91 -59.70 -75.18
CA MET A 385 18.16 -59.15 -74.66
C MET A 385 17.95 -57.81 -73.95
N ARG A 386 17.14 -56.89 -74.50
CA ARG A 386 16.82 -55.62 -73.81
C ARG A 386 16.09 -55.85 -72.47
N ARG A 387 15.22 -56.86 -72.38
CA ARG A 387 14.56 -57.21 -71.11
C ARG A 387 15.54 -57.85 -70.13
N GLU A 388 16.43 -58.73 -70.57
CA GLU A 388 17.47 -59.32 -69.72
C GLU A 388 18.45 -58.27 -69.22
N VAL A 389 18.87 -57.32 -70.06
CA VAL A 389 19.69 -56.16 -69.64
C VAL A 389 18.93 -55.31 -68.63
N ALA A 390 17.64 -55.00 -68.85
CA ALA A 390 16.85 -54.26 -67.87
C ALA A 390 16.65 -55.01 -66.53
N VAL A 391 16.61 -56.35 -66.56
CA VAL A 391 16.58 -57.19 -65.35
C VAL A 391 17.94 -57.16 -64.65
N MET A 392 19.04 -57.37 -65.36
CA MET A 392 20.39 -57.25 -64.80
C MET A 392 20.68 -55.84 -64.27
N GLU A 393 20.23 -54.77 -64.94
CA GLU A 393 20.37 -53.40 -64.44
C GLU A 393 19.58 -53.20 -63.14
N LYS A 394 18.39 -53.79 -63.02
CA LYS A 394 17.62 -53.80 -61.77
C LYS A 394 18.30 -54.62 -60.67
N GLU A 395 18.87 -55.78 -60.99
CA GLU A 395 19.63 -56.60 -60.02
C GLU A 395 20.93 -55.92 -59.59
N VAL A 396 21.66 -55.27 -60.49
CA VAL A 396 22.85 -54.48 -60.18
C VAL A 396 22.48 -53.24 -59.35
N ALA A 397 21.36 -52.59 -59.65
CA ALA A 397 20.83 -51.51 -58.81
C ALA A 397 20.43 -52.03 -57.42
N ALA A 398 19.79 -53.19 -57.33
CA ALA A 398 19.44 -53.83 -56.06
C ALA A 398 20.69 -54.20 -55.25
N MET A 399 21.73 -54.77 -55.87
CA MET A 399 23.02 -55.05 -55.21
C MET A 399 23.74 -53.77 -54.78
N ARG A 400 23.63 -52.66 -55.54
CA ARG A 400 24.17 -51.35 -55.10
C ARG A 400 23.42 -50.83 -53.87
N VAL A 401 22.09 -50.95 -53.86
CA VAL A 401 21.26 -50.58 -52.71
C VAL A 401 21.56 -51.47 -51.50
N GLU A 402 21.71 -52.78 -51.67
CA GLU A 402 22.10 -53.72 -50.61
C GLU A 402 23.50 -53.44 -50.08
N LYS A 403 24.48 -53.15 -50.95
CA LYS A 403 25.83 -52.72 -50.58
C LYS A 403 25.84 -51.36 -49.88
N ASP A 404 24.95 -50.45 -50.24
CA ASP A 404 24.77 -49.16 -49.55
C ASP A 404 24.09 -49.33 -48.19
N HIS A 405 23.19 -50.30 -48.03
CA HIS A 405 22.65 -50.70 -46.73
C HIS A 405 23.72 -51.37 -45.84
N GLU A 406 24.60 -52.19 -46.40
CA GLU A 406 25.73 -52.80 -45.67
C GLU A 406 26.79 -51.76 -45.27
N ASN A 407 27.08 -50.78 -46.14
CA ASN A 407 27.96 -49.65 -45.84
C ASN A 407 27.34 -48.67 -44.83
N ARG A 408 26.01 -48.51 -44.84
CA ARG A 408 25.28 -47.70 -43.84
C ARG A 408 25.19 -48.42 -42.49
N ALA A 409 25.08 -49.75 -42.48
CA ALA A 409 25.16 -50.56 -41.26
C ALA A 409 26.58 -50.52 -40.63
N LYS A 410 27.64 -50.46 -41.45
CA LYS A 410 29.03 -50.27 -41.00
C LYS A 410 29.36 -48.84 -40.52
N ARG A 411 28.54 -47.84 -40.86
CA ARG A 411 28.71 -46.43 -40.42
C ARG A 411 28.01 -46.09 -39.08
N PHE A 412 27.17 -46.97 -38.55
CA PHE A 412 26.58 -46.84 -37.21
C PHE A 412 27.37 -47.57 -36.11
N SER A 413 28.47 -48.24 -36.46
CA SER A 413 29.32 -49.01 -35.53
C SER A 413 30.73 -48.45 -35.36
N ASN A 414 30.91 -47.12 -35.36
CA ASN A 414 32.12 -46.52 -34.77
C ASN A 414 31.88 -45.06 -34.39
N SER A 415 31.38 -44.88 -33.17
CA SER A 415 31.34 -43.62 -32.43
C SER A 415 32.75 -43.20 -31.98
N LYS A 416 33.14 -41.94 -32.24
CA LYS A 416 33.72 -41.00 -31.25
C LYS A 416 34.33 -39.77 -31.95
N GLY A 417 33.94 -38.60 -31.46
CA GLY A 417 34.79 -37.40 -31.48
C GLY A 417 34.12 -36.16 -32.08
N PRO A 418 34.29 -34.97 -31.47
CA PRO A 418 33.20 -34.03 -31.26
C PRO A 418 33.43 -32.68 -31.98
N VAL A 419 32.48 -31.75 -31.73
CA VAL A 419 32.69 -30.30 -31.51
C VAL A 419 31.88 -29.38 -32.47
N SER A 420 30.90 -28.72 -31.84
CA SER A 420 30.45 -27.31 -31.96
C SER A 420 30.20 -26.68 -33.33
N ALA A 421 29.26 -25.76 -33.50
CA ALA A 421 28.21 -25.19 -32.65
C ALA A 421 27.34 -24.27 -33.54
N ALA A 422 26.19 -23.85 -32.99
CA ALA A 422 25.40 -22.68 -33.36
C ALA A 422 24.51 -22.85 -34.62
N GLN A 423 23.18 -22.96 -34.44
CA GLN A 423 22.22 -21.84 -34.39
C GLN A 423 21.93 -21.30 -35.81
N MET A 424 20.72 -21.12 -36.32
CA MET A 424 19.37 -20.96 -35.76
C MET A 424 18.33 -21.20 -36.88
N LEU A 425 17.22 -21.84 -36.50
CA LEU A 425 15.86 -21.62 -37.06
C LEU A 425 15.50 -20.12 -36.89
N PRO A 426 14.64 -19.47 -37.71
CA PRO A 426 13.25 -19.91 -37.91
C PRO A 426 12.69 -19.63 -39.33
N GLY A 427 11.63 -20.33 -39.74
CA GLY A 427 10.26 -19.81 -39.63
C GLY A 427 9.86 -19.22 -40.99
N ARG A 428 8.96 -19.87 -41.74
CA ARG A 428 7.49 -19.65 -41.66
C ARG A 428 7.18 -18.14 -41.76
N TYR A 429 6.39 -17.66 -42.71
CA TYR A 429 5.03 -18.05 -43.05
C TYR A 429 4.65 -17.50 -44.43
N LEU A 430 3.68 -18.12 -45.08
CA LEU A 430 2.52 -17.37 -45.58
C LEU A 430 1.26 -18.20 -45.28
N LEU A 431 0.64 -17.87 -44.15
CA LEU A 431 -0.72 -17.34 -44.09
C LEU A 431 -0.61 -15.96 -43.44
#